data_AF-F0T711-F1
#
_entry.id   AF-F0T711-F1
#
_cell.length_a   1.000
_cell.length_b   1.000
_cell.length_c   1.000
_cell.angle_alpha   90.00
_cell.angle_beta   90.00
_cell.angle_gamma   90.00
#
_symmetry.space_group_name_H-M   'P 1'
#
loop_
_entity.id
_entity.type
_entity.pdbx_description
1 polymer ?
#
loop_
_entity_poly.entity_id
_entity_poly.type
_entity_poly.pdbx_seq_one_letter_code
_entity_poly.pdbx_strand_id
1 'polypeptide(L)'
;MNEILAIAIAAILSWLNFVIIDTWMGLPESPGVKGADVIGRAVKKRGGDLAGGFFQGNIVCSPDASAGTLLASAACFTIGTPEGGLIAAALVYFGNRLCADPGYAGTTGALTITIIIYLASFIGIGPEYFIVGMVLAIVTIQGLHHPLASKLLGKIAKKMGRYTELT
;
A
#
# COMPACT_ATOMS: atom_id res chain seq x y z
N MET A 1 -0.62 22.90 13.57
CA MET A 1 -1.77 22.02 13.31
C MET A 1 -1.86 20.99 14.42
N ASN A 2 -3.04 20.46 14.74
CA ASN A 2 -3.16 19.38 15.73
C ASN A 2 -2.51 18.10 15.16
N GLU A 3 -1.47 17.60 15.81
CA GLU A 3 -0.69 16.44 15.36
C GLU A 3 -1.55 15.19 15.18
N ILE A 4 -2.52 14.95 16.08
CA ILE A 4 -3.43 13.81 15.99
C ILE A 4 -4.29 13.90 14.73
N LEU A 5 -4.77 15.11 14.41
CA LEU A 5 -5.54 15.34 13.20
C LEU A 5 -4.68 15.17 11.95
N ALA A 6 -3.44 15.66 11.96
CA ALA A 6 -2.50 15.50 10.86
C ALA A 6 -2.19 14.01 10.59
N ILE A 7 -1.94 13.23 11.65
CA ILE A 7 -1.72 11.77 11.55
C ILE A 7 -2.97 11.08 11.01
N ALA A 8 -4.17 11.44 11.48
CA ALA A 8 -5.41 10.83 11.00
C ALA A 8 -5.63 11.10 9.50
N ILE A 9 -5.41 12.34 9.05
CA ILE A 9 -5.49 12.71 7.63
C ILE A 9 -4.43 11.95 6.82
N ALA A 10 -3.18 11.95 7.28
CA ALA A 10 -2.08 11.27 6.60
C ALA A 10 -2.31 9.75 6.51
N ALA A 11 -2.88 9.13 7.54
CA ALA A 11 -3.26 7.72 7.54
C ALA A 11 -4.33 7.42 6.50
N ILE A 12 -5.38 8.24 6.42
CA ILE A 12 -6.45 8.09 5.42
C ILE A 12 -5.91 8.26 4.00
N LEU A 13 -5.11 9.30 3.77
CA LEU A 13 -4.50 9.56 2.46
C LEU A 13 -3.57 8.43 2.03
N SER A 14 -2.71 7.95 2.94
CA SER A 14 -1.82 6.82 2.68
C SER A 14 -2.62 5.55 2.39
N TRP A 15 -3.64 5.26 3.20
CA TRP A 15 -4.53 4.12 3.01
C TRP A 15 -5.20 4.14 1.63
N LEU A 16 -5.78 5.29 1.25
CA LEU A 16 -6.38 5.45 -0.07
C LEU A 16 -5.35 5.28 -1.17
N ASN A 17 -4.15 5.86 -1.02
CA ASN A 17 -3.09 5.79 -2.01
C ASN A 17 -2.75 4.34 -2.36
N PHE A 18 -2.35 3.54 -1.38
CA PHE A 18 -1.92 2.18 -1.69
C PHE A 18 -3.11 1.27 -2.04
N VAL A 19 -4.26 1.38 -1.36
CA VAL A 19 -5.42 0.53 -1.66
C VAL A 19 -5.91 0.73 -3.09
N ILE A 20 -5.97 1.97 -3.55
CA ILE A 20 -6.41 2.29 -4.92
C ILE A 20 -5.38 1.79 -5.93
N ILE A 21 -4.09 2.10 -5.73
CA ILE A 21 -3.03 1.74 -6.68
C ILE A 21 -2.92 0.21 -6.80
N ASP A 22 -2.85 -0.50 -5.69
CA ASP A 22 -2.71 -1.95 -5.68
C ASP A 22 -3.94 -2.64 -6.28
N THR A 23 -5.15 -2.15 -5.97
CA THR A 23 -6.38 -2.67 -6.59
C THR A 23 -6.38 -2.44 -8.10
N TRP A 24 -6.01 -1.23 -8.54
CA TRP A 24 -6.02 -0.85 -9.95
C TRP A 24 -4.97 -1.61 -10.77
N MET A 25 -3.81 -1.89 -10.17
CA MET A 25 -2.72 -2.67 -10.75
C MET A 25 -2.98 -4.19 -10.75
N GLY A 26 -4.14 -4.64 -10.27
CA GLY A 26 -4.56 -6.04 -10.40
C GLY A 26 -3.93 -7.00 -9.38
N LEU A 27 -3.31 -6.49 -8.31
CA LEU A 27 -2.84 -7.32 -7.20
C LEU A 27 -3.94 -8.19 -6.53
N PRO A 28 -5.25 -7.82 -6.55
CA PRO A 28 -6.30 -8.71 -6.05
C PRO A 28 -6.70 -9.83 -7.02
N GLU A 29 -6.37 -9.72 -8.31
CA GLU A 29 -6.77 -10.70 -9.35
C GLU A 29 -5.89 -11.96 -9.26
N SER A 30 -4.60 -11.79 -9.02
CA SER A 30 -3.63 -12.87 -8.90
C SER A 30 -2.50 -12.51 -7.92
N PRO A 31 -1.90 -13.50 -7.23
CA PRO A 31 -0.77 -13.26 -6.36
C PRO A 31 0.43 -12.81 -7.21
N GLY A 32 1.03 -11.65 -6.89
CA GLY A 32 2.20 -11.12 -7.59
C GLY A 32 3.47 -11.94 -7.32
N VAL A 33 3.51 -12.64 -6.18
CA VAL A 33 4.62 -13.50 -5.75
C VAL A 33 4.11 -14.76 -5.06
N LYS A 34 4.93 -15.83 -5.00
CA LYS A 34 4.55 -17.13 -4.41
C LYS A 34 4.06 -17.03 -2.96
N GLY A 35 4.64 -16.14 -2.15
CA GLY A 35 4.23 -15.93 -0.76
C GLY A 35 2.79 -15.41 -0.64
N ALA A 36 2.34 -14.62 -1.61
CA ALA A 36 1.00 -14.07 -1.60
C ALA A 36 -0.09 -15.13 -1.81
N ASP A 37 0.19 -16.18 -2.61
CA ASP A 37 -0.74 -17.31 -2.78
C ASP A 37 -0.94 -18.06 -1.46
N VAL A 38 0.16 -18.33 -0.73
CA VAL A 38 0.12 -19.02 0.56
C VAL A 38 -0.71 -18.23 1.58
N ILE A 39 -0.46 -16.92 1.68
CA ILE A 39 -1.20 -16.04 2.60
C ILE A 39 -2.68 -15.97 2.19
N GLY A 40 -2.97 -15.76 0.91
CA GLY A 40 -4.35 -15.66 0.43
C GLY A 40 -5.17 -16.91 0.71
N ARG A 41 -4.62 -18.09 0.45
CA ARG A 41 -5.27 -19.38 0.78
C ARG A 41 -5.43 -19.58 2.28
N ALA A 42 -4.44 -19.20 3.08
CA ALA A 42 -4.53 -19.27 4.54
C ALA A 42 -5.63 -18.36 5.10
N VAL A 43 -5.77 -17.14 4.56
CA VAL A 43 -6.84 -16.19 4.92
C VAL A 43 -8.21 -16.73 4.51
N LYS A 44 -8.34 -17.29 3.30
CA LYS A 44 -9.57 -17.96 2.84
C LYS A 44 -9.99 -19.10 3.78
N LYS A 45 -9.04 -19.95 4.19
CA LYS A 45 -9.29 -21.06 5.14
C LYS A 45 -9.82 -20.58 6.50
N ARG A 46 -9.47 -19.36 6.92
CA ARG A 46 -9.96 -18.71 8.14
C ARG A 46 -11.28 -17.95 7.95
N GLY A 47 -11.96 -18.16 6.81
CA GLY A 47 -13.24 -17.53 6.48
C GLY A 47 -13.12 -16.12 5.91
N GLY A 48 -11.95 -15.74 5.39
CA GLY A 48 -11.71 -14.49 4.66
C GLY A 48 -12.05 -14.58 3.17
N ASP A 49 -11.75 -13.50 2.45
CA ASP A 49 -11.91 -13.41 0.99
C ASP A 49 -10.59 -13.73 0.28
N LEU A 50 -10.61 -14.46 -0.85
CA LEU A 50 -9.38 -14.85 -1.53
C LEU A 50 -8.70 -13.68 -2.24
N ALA A 51 -9.46 -12.84 -2.96
CA ALA A 51 -8.91 -11.67 -3.66
C ALA A 51 -8.24 -10.71 -2.66
N GLY A 52 -8.95 -10.42 -1.56
CA GLY A 52 -8.41 -9.60 -0.49
C GLY A 52 -7.27 -10.29 0.28
N GLY A 53 -7.25 -11.62 0.32
CA GLY A 53 -6.15 -12.39 0.86
C GLY A 53 -4.89 -12.32 0.01
N PHE A 54 -5.01 -12.35 -1.33
CA PHE A 54 -3.89 -12.13 -2.25
C PHE A 54 -3.35 -10.70 -2.12
N PHE A 55 -4.25 -9.71 -2.06
CA PHE A 55 -3.88 -8.33 -1.74
C PHE A 55 -3.03 -8.29 -0.47
N GLN A 56 -3.54 -8.86 0.63
CA GLN A 56 -2.82 -8.92 1.88
C GLN A 56 -1.46 -9.64 1.75
N GLY A 57 -1.41 -10.71 0.97
CA GLY A 57 -0.18 -11.43 0.70
C GLY A 57 0.87 -10.58 -0.02
N ASN A 58 0.43 -9.77 -1.00
CA ASN A 58 1.33 -8.90 -1.76
C ASN A 58 1.95 -7.80 -0.87
N ILE A 59 1.18 -7.17 0.02
CA ILE A 59 1.71 -6.24 1.05
C ILE A 59 2.87 -6.83 1.86
N VAL A 60 2.80 -8.13 2.16
CA VAL A 60 3.83 -8.79 2.99
C VAL A 60 5.03 -9.25 2.16
N CYS A 61 4.83 -9.55 0.88
CA CYS A 61 5.79 -10.34 0.11
C CYS A 61 6.39 -9.63 -1.11
N SER A 62 5.90 -8.46 -1.53
CA SER A 62 6.49 -7.69 -2.62
C SER A 62 6.55 -6.19 -2.30
N PRO A 63 7.36 -5.41 -3.03
CA PRO A 63 7.36 -3.96 -2.88
C PRO A 63 6.14 -3.37 -3.61
N ASP A 64 5.00 -3.47 -2.94
CA ASP A 64 3.71 -2.96 -3.39
C ASP A 64 3.56 -1.45 -3.13
N ALA A 65 2.39 -0.88 -3.44
CA ALA A 65 2.16 0.54 -3.21
C ALA A 65 2.29 0.93 -1.73
N SER A 66 2.03 0.02 -0.79
CA SER A 66 2.18 0.28 0.64
C SER A 66 3.65 0.45 1.04
N ALA A 67 4.54 -0.41 0.52
CA ALA A 67 5.99 -0.32 0.73
C ALA A 67 6.57 0.93 0.07
N GLY A 68 6.15 1.22 -1.17
CA GLY A 68 6.55 2.43 -1.88
C GLY A 68 6.11 3.71 -1.16
N THR A 69 4.87 3.72 -0.65
CA THR A 69 4.31 4.85 0.11
C THR A 69 5.11 5.10 1.40
N LEU A 70 5.45 4.04 2.14
CA LEU A 70 6.23 4.16 3.37
C LEU A 70 7.66 4.63 3.10
N LEU A 71 8.34 4.03 2.11
CA LEU A 71 9.73 4.36 1.81
C LEU A 71 9.86 5.79 1.29
N ALA A 72 8.96 6.25 0.42
CA ALA A 72 8.95 7.63 -0.04
C ALA A 72 8.65 8.61 1.09
N SER A 73 7.75 8.27 2.01
CA SER A 73 7.50 9.12 3.20
C SER A 73 8.77 9.26 4.06
N ALA A 74 9.48 8.16 4.30
CA ALA A 74 10.74 8.17 5.06
C ALA A 74 11.88 8.90 4.34
N ALA A 75 12.00 8.73 3.03
CA ALA A 75 13.00 9.41 2.23
C ALA A 75 12.71 10.92 2.12
N CYS A 76 11.45 11.30 1.95
CA CYS A 76 11.02 12.70 1.99
C CYS A 76 11.33 13.37 3.34
N PHE A 77 11.17 12.64 4.45
CA PHE A 77 11.53 13.13 5.78
C PHE A 77 13.04 13.31 5.99
N THR A 78 13.85 12.40 5.44
CA THR A 78 15.30 12.38 5.68
C THR A 78 16.12 13.21 4.67
N ILE A 79 15.69 13.27 3.42
CA ILE A 79 16.44 13.89 2.31
C ILE A 79 15.76 15.18 1.82
N GLY A 80 14.44 15.29 2.00
CA GLY A 80 13.63 16.42 1.51
C GLY A 80 12.59 16.00 0.48
N THR A 81 11.62 16.89 0.24
CA THR A 81 10.51 16.68 -0.71
C THR A 81 10.67 17.70 -1.86
N PRO A 82 10.75 17.28 -3.14
CA PRO A 82 10.43 15.94 -3.67
C PRO A 82 11.61 14.96 -3.83
N GLU A 83 12.85 15.39 -3.61
CA GLU A 83 14.07 14.64 -3.99
C GLU A 83 14.13 13.26 -3.33
N GLY A 84 13.84 13.17 -2.03
CA GLY A 84 13.82 11.91 -1.29
C GLY A 84 12.79 10.93 -1.85
N GLY A 85 11.60 11.42 -2.20
CA GLY A 85 10.54 10.62 -2.81
C GLY A 85 10.92 10.04 -4.18
N LEU A 86 11.62 10.81 -5.01
CA LEU A 86 12.14 10.35 -6.30
C LEU A 86 13.22 9.27 -6.15
N ILE A 87 14.13 9.44 -5.18
CA ILE A 87 15.14 8.43 -4.85
C ILE A 87 14.45 7.14 -4.38
N ALA A 88 13.47 7.25 -3.48
CA ALA A 88 12.69 6.10 -3.03
C ALA A 88 11.98 5.39 -4.19
N ALA A 89 11.36 6.13 -5.11
CA ALA A 89 10.71 5.55 -6.29
C ALA A 89 11.69 4.77 -7.17
N ALA A 90 12.91 5.29 -7.36
CA ALA A 90 13.97 4.59 -8.09
C ALA A 90 14.41 3.30 -7.38
N LEU A 91 14.61 3.34 -6.05
CA LEU A 91 14.98 2.17 -5.27
C LEU A 91 13.89 1.09 -5.30
N VAL A 92 12.62 1.49 -5.13
CA VAL A 92 11.46 0.58 -5.20
C VAL A 92 11.34 -0.02 -6.59
N TYR A 93 11.57 0.76 -7.65
CA TYR A 93 11.57 0.25 -9.02
C TYR A 93 12.59 -0.90 -9.20
N PHE A 94 13.82 -0.74 -8.70
CA PHE A 94 14.80 -1.83 -8.72
C PHE A 94 14.36 -3.01 -7.84
N GLY A 95 13.82 -2.73 -6.65
CA GLY A 95 13.25 -3.75 -5.76
C GLY A 95 12.19 -4.62 -6.42
N ASN A 96 11.25 -4.01 -7.16
CA ASN A 96 10.19 -4.74 -7.86
C ASN A 96 10.77 -5.76 -8.84
N ARG A 97 11.86 -5.40 -9.53
CA ARG A 97 12.52 -6.31 -10.49
C ARG A 97 13.27 -7.44 -9.82
N LEU A 98 13.87 -7.19 -8.67
CA LEU A 98 14.49 -8.23 -7.86
C LEU A 98 13.44 -9.21 -7.32
N CYS A 99 12.26 -8.72 -6.95
CA CYS A 99 11.15 -9.55 -6.46
C CYS A 99 10.36 -10.25 -7.58
N ALA A 100 10.76 -10.10 -8.85
CA ALA A 100 10.04 -10.58 -10.02
C ALA A 100 8.56 -10.13 -10.06
N ASP A 101 8.25 -8.99 -9.45
CA ASP A 101 6.93 -8.37 -9.52
C ASP A 101 6.88 -7.57 -10.85
N PRO A 102 6.05 -7.99 -11.82
CA PRO A 102 5.93 -7.25 -13.08
C PRO A 102 5.31 -5.87 -12.87
N GLY A 103 4.60 -5.66 -11.75
CA GLY A 103 3.87 -4.47 -11.41
C GLY A 103 4.73 -3.27 -11.04
N TYR A 104 4.22 -2.09 -11.33
CA TYR A 104 4.79 -0.80 -10.92
C TYR A 104 4.13 -0.27 -9.65
N ALA A 105 3.34 -1.08 -8.93
CA ALA A 105 2.51 -0.64 -7.81
C ALA A 105 3.32 0.12 -6.75
N GLY A 106 4.46 -0.43 -6.32
CA GLY A 106 5.38 0.26 -5.40
C GLY A 106 5.96 1.55 -5.95
N THR A 107 6.46 1.56 -7.19
CA THR A 107 6.99 2.79 -7.80
C THR A 107 5.91 3.86 -7.93
N THR A 108 4.70 3.48 -8.36
CA THR A 108 3.55 4.38 -8.44
C THR A 108 3.15 4.88 -7.05
N GLY A 109 3.12 4.01 -6.04
CA GLY A 109 2.87 4.37 -4.64
C GLY A 109 3.87 5.40 -4.12
N ALA A 110 5.15 5.22 -4.40
CA ALA A 110 6.22 6.16 -4.04
C ALA A 110 6.04 7.53 -4.73
N LEU A 111 5.79 7.56 -6.04
CA LEU A 111 5.61 8.82 -6.78
C LEU A 111 4.36 9.58 -6.34
N THR A 112 3.24 8.87 -6.21
CA THR A 112 1.95 9.44 -5.81
C THR A 112 2.00 9.99 -4.39
N ILE A 113 2.58 9.25 -3.42
CA ILE A 113 2.69 9.79 -2.06
C ILE A 113 3.63 11.00 -2.01
N THR A 114 4.68 11.03 -2.82
CA THR A 114 5.58 12.18 -2.88
C THR A 114 4.82 13.45 -3.29
N ILE A 115 3.94 13.33 -4.29
CA ILE A 115 3.04 14.41 -4.70
C ILE A 115 2.06 14.77 -3.58
N ILE A 116 1.46 13.76 -2.93
CA ILE A 116 0.51 13.99 -1.82
C ILE A 116 1.20 14.72 -0.66
N ILE A 117 2.39 14.30 -0.24
CA ILE A 117 3.19 14.95 0.82
C ILE A 117 3.52 16.39 0.40
N TYR A 118 3.96 16.60 -0.83
CA TYR A 118 4.24 17.94 -1.35
C TYR A 118 3.00 18.84 -1.26
N LEU A 119 1.83 18.36 -1.69
CA LEU A 119 0.58 19.12 -1.60
C LEU A 119 0.12 19.34 -0.15
N ALA A 120 0.27 18.34 0.71
CA ALA A 120 -0.12 18.41 2.11
C ALA A 120 0.81 19.33 2.91
N SER A 121 2.04 19.56 2.44
CA SER A 121 2.98 20.50 3.04
C SER A 121 2.43 21.93 3.06
N PHE A 122 1.62 22.33 2.07
CA PHE A 122 0.98 23.66 2.00
C PHE A 122 -0.04 23.90 3.12
N ILE A 123 -0.59 22.84 3.71
CA ILE A 123 -1.50 22.92 4.87
C ILE A 123 -0.78 22.55 6.18
N GLY A 124 0.54 22.36 6.13
CA GLY A 124 1.40 22.08 7.29
C GLY A 124 1.48 20.60 7.71
N ILE A 125 1.10 19.66 6.84
CA ILE A 125 1.31 18.22 7.10
C ILE A 125 2.65 17.81 6.47
N GLY A 126 3.66 17.62 7.32
CA GLY A 126 4.98 17.11 6.93
C GLY A 126 5.02 15.58 6.71
N PRO A 127 6.11 15.07 6.11
CA PRO A 127 6.31 13.65 5.82
C PRO A 127 6.32 12.75 7.07
N GLU A 128 6.69 13.26 8.25
CA GLU A 128 6.68 12.53 9.52
C GLU A 128 5.29 11.96 9.87
N TYR A 129 4.23 12.72 9.58
CA TYR A 129 2.85 12.28 9.81
C TYR A 129 2.44 11.17 8.84
N PHE A 130 2.98 11.17 7.62
CA PHE A 130 2.76 10.11 6.63
C PHE A 130 3.50 8.82 6.98
N ILE A 131 4.68 8.89 7.61
CA ILE A 131 5.35 7.70 8.14
C ILE A 131 4.46 7.01 9.18
N VAL A 132 4.01 7.76 10.20
CA VAL A 132 3.14 7.21 11.25
C VAL A 132 1.79 6.78 10.68
N GLY A 133 1.20 7.60 9.83
CA GLY A 133 -0.08 7.33 9.19
C GLY A 133 -0.05 6.06 8.32
N MET A 134 1.03 5.82 7.59
CA MET A 134 1.22 4.62 6.79
C MET A 134 1.34 3.37 7.65
N VAL A 135 2.07 3.43 8.77
CA VAL A 135 2.14 2.31 9.73
C VAL A 135 0.74 1.96 10.25
N LEU A 136 -0.04 2.97 10.64
CA LEU A 136 -1.43 2.77 11.06
C LEU A 136 -2.26 2.14 9.93
N ALA A 137 -2.12 2.64 8.71
CA ALA A 137 -2.85 2.14 7.54
C ALA A 137 -2.53 0.66 7.26
N ILE A 138 -1.26 0.24 7.31
CA ILE A 138 -0.86 -1.17 7.19
C ILE A 138 -1.48 -2.00 8.31
N VAL A 139 -1.41 -1.54 9.56
CA VAL A 139 -1.99 -2.24 10.71
C VAL A 139 -3.50 -2.45 10.55
N THR A 140 -4.23 -1.49 9.97
CA THR A 140 -5.68 -1.69 9.74
C THR A 140 -5.99 -2.86 8.80
N ILE A 141 -5.11 -3.15 7.84
CA ILE A 141 -5.31 -4.21 6.85
C ILE A 141 -4.67 -5.53 7.29
N GLN A 142 -3.48 -5.47 7.89
CA GLN A 142 -2.66 -6.63 8.22
C GLN A 142 -2.60 -6.95 9.71
N GLY A 143 -2.77 -5.98 10.58
CA GLY A 143 -2.54 -6.16 12.02
C GLY A 143 -3.78 -6.54 12.82
N LEU A 144 -4.97 -6.07 12.39
CA LEU A 144 -6.18 -6.19 13.22
C LEU A 144 -6.92 -7.52 13.05
N HIS A 145 -7.44 -7.79 11.84
CA HIS A 145 -8.26 -8.98 11.61
C HIS A 145 -8.26 -9.39 10.13
N HIS A 146 -7.31 -10.24 9.73
CA HIS A 146 -7.10 -10.60 8.33
C HIS A 146 -8.37 -11.05 7.57
N PRO A 147 -9.27 -11.90 8.12
CA PRO A 147 -10.49 -12.28 7.41
C PRO A 147 -11.48 -11.13 7.15
N LEU A 148 -11.51 -10.10 8.00
CA LEU A 148 -12.43 -8.98 7.82
C LEU A 148 -11.84 -7.96 6.84
N ALA A 149 -10.55 -7.65 7.00
CA ALA A 149 -9.82 -6.79 6.08
C ALA A 149 -9.78 -7.38 4.66
N SER A 150 -9.57 -8.68 4.50
CA SER A 150 -9.65 -9.33 3.18
C SER A 150 -11.06 -9.20 2.57
N LYS A 151 -12.14 -9.39 3.34
CA LYS A 151 -13.51 -9.16 2.83
C LYS A 151 -13.73 -7.72 2.39
N LEU A 152 -13.20 -6.75 3.11
CA LEU A 152 -13.26 -5.34 2.72
C LEU A 152 -12.54 -5.11 1.39
N LEU A 153 -11.29 -5.58 1.28
CA LEU A 153 -10.49 -5.47 0.06
C LEU A 153 -11.13 -6.19 -1.12
N GLY A 154 -11.68 -7.38 -0.91
CA GLY A 154 -12.44 -8.11 -1.93
C GLY A 154 -13.66 -7.32 -2.42
N LYS A 155 -14.41 -6.66 -1.53
CA LYS A 155 -15.53 -5.77 -1.93
C LYS A 155 -15.04 -4.58 -2.75
N ILE A 156 -13.90 -3.99 -2.39
CA ILE A 156 -13.30 -2.87 -3.13
C ILE A 156 -12.87 -3.33 -4.52
N ALA A 157 -12.15 -4.44 -4.61
CA ALA A 157 -11.74 -5.06 -5.86
C ALA A 157 -12.95 -5.36 -6.76
N LYS A 158 -14.05 -5.88 -6.19
CA LYS A 158 -15.30 -6.12 -6.92
C LYS A 158 -15.92 -4.84 -7.47
N LYS A 159 -15.94 -3.76 -6.69
CA LYS A 159 -16.43 -2.45 -7.16
C LYS A 159 -15.55 -1.87 -8.28
N MET A 160 -14.26 -2.16 -8.26
CA MET A 160 -13.30 -1.70 -9.27
C MET A 160 -13.19 -2.64 -10.48
N GLY A 161 -13.98 -3.73 -10.53
CA GLY A 161 -13.93 -4.70 -11.64
C GLY A 161 -12.65 -5.54 -11.67
N ARG A 162 -11.94 -5.66 -10.54
CA ARG A 162 -10.62 -6.29 -10.37
C ARG A 162 -10.65 -7.50 -9.43
N TYR A 163 -11.82 -8.13 -9.28
CA TYR A 163 -12.01 -9.22 -8.32
C TYR A 163 -11.55 -10.56 -8.90
N THR A 164 -10.91 -11.40 -8.10
CA THR A 164 -10.53 -12.75 -8.54
C THR A 164 -11.72 -13.72 -8.46
N GLU A 165 -11.95 -14.46 -9.54
CA GLU A 165 -12.88 -15.60 -9.55
C GLU A 165 -12.18 -16.93 -9.24
N LEU A 166 -10.88 -16.90 -8.96
CA LEU A 166 -10.10 -18.09 -8.63
C LEU A 166 -10.69 -18.80 -7.39
N THR A 167 -10.78 -20.12 -7.47
CA THR A 167 -11.35 -21.00 -6.42
C THR A 167 -10.28 -21.67 -5.57
#